data_AF-A0A3M0XKY5-F1
#
_entry.id   AF-A0A3M0XKY5-F1
#
_cell.length_a   1.000
_cell.length_b   1.000
_cell.length_c   1.000
_cell.angle_alpha   90.00
_cell.angle_beta   90.00
_cell.angle_gamma   90.00
#
_symmetry.space_group_name_H-M   'P 1'
#
loop_
_entity.id
_entity.type
_entity.pdbx_description
1 polymer ?
#
loop_
_entity_poly.entity_id
_entity_poly.type
_entity_poly.pdbx_seq_one_letter_code
_entity_poly.pdbx_strand_id
1 'polypeptide(L)'
;GSVFVYPAQDDLLERLQSLETSGIGERRAEGFGRIAVNWHRAAEITPVEKPAPSKPLPFTLQSDDSVRLAQRMVERMLRQKLDRALIAAVNRSKIQNPPSNAQLSRMRIVARRALSQNDAQVIIRHLDRMKKAARDQFQRAKVGNGNERLDDWLRARAENVQGIWNLLQVNQNQRPVLGGIQPEWTETLALEYTVRLLDRVLQKAQKEATNE
;
A
#
# COMPACT_ATOMS: atom_id res chain seq x y z
N GLY A 1 -26.19 -15.41 -5.09
CA GLY A 1 -25.97 -16.81 -5.50
C GLY A 1 -25.72 -16.84 -6.99
N SER A 2 -24.91 -17.78 -7.46
CA SER A 2 -24.71 -18.01 -8.89
C SER A 2 -25.94 -18.72 -9.46
N VAL A 3 -26.39 -18.32 -10.65
CA VAL A 3 -27.52 -18.94 -11.36
C VAL A 3 -27.00 -19.42 -12.71
N PHE A 4 -27.30 -20.67 -13.05
CA PHE A 4 -26.93 -21.27 -14.33
C PHE A 4 -28.21 -21.73 -15.03
N VAL A 5 -28.35 -21.40 -16.32
CA VAL A 5 -29.51 -21.72 -17.14
C VAL A 5 -29.05 -22.66 -18.25
N TYR A 6 -29.74 -23.79 -18.40
CA TYR A 6 -29.43 -24.82 -19.38
C TYR A 6 -30.66 -25.08 -20.26
N PRO A 7 -30.47 -25.55 -21.51
CA PRO A 7 -31.57 -26.08 -22.32
C PRO A 7 -32.27 -27.24 -21.59
N ALA A 8 -33.60 -27.30 -21.70
CA ALA A 8 -34.39 -28.35 -21.08
C ALA A 8 -34.07 -29.72 -21.71
N GLN A 9 -33.61 -30.66 -20.88
CA GLN A 9 -33.34 -32.05 -21.23
C GLN A 9 -33.74 -32.93 -20.04
N ASP A 10 -34.50 -34.00 -20.27
CA ASP A 10 -35.07 -34.82 -19.19
C ASP A 10 -33.99 -35.52 -18.35
N ASP A 11 -32.96 -36.11 -18.99
CA ASP A 11 -31.81 -36.72 -18.29
C ASP A 11 -31.03 -35.68 -17.45
N LEU A 12 -30.95 -34.43 -17.92
CA LEU A 12 -30.29 -33.38 -17.17
C LEU A 12 -31.08 -33.00 -15.92
N LEU A 13 -32.41 -32.95 -16.00
CA LEU A 13 -33.27 -32.62 -14.87
C LEU A 13 -33.14 -33.66 -13.75
N GLU A 14 -33.18 -34.95 -14.09
CA GLU A 14 -33.02 -36.03 -13.10
C GLU A 14 -31.67 -35.96 -12.38
N ARG A 15 -30.58 -35.71 -13.13
CA ARG A 15 -29.24 -35.54 -12.54
C ARG A 15 -29.16 -34.33 -11.61
N LEU A 16 -29.78 -33.21 -12.00
CA LEU A 16 -29.77 -31.99 -11.18
C LEU A 16 -30.58 -32.18 -9.88
N GLN A 17 -31.70 -32.89 -9.91
CA GLN A 17 -32.48 -33.22 -8.70
C GLN A 17 -31.72 -34.15 -7.76
N SER A 18 -30.96 -35.11 -8.30
CA SER A 18 -30.04 -35.94 -7.49
C SER A 18 -28.97 -35.10 -6.78
N LEU A 19 -28.44 -34.08 -7.47
CA LEU A 19 -27.45 -33.15 -6.92
C LEU A 19 -28.05 -32.17 -5.90
N GLU A 20 -29.34 -31.85 -5.96
CA GLU A 20 -30.02 -31.05 -4.93
C GLU A 20 -30.03 -31.76 -3.57
N THR A 21 -30.20 -33.08 -3.59
CA THR A 21 -30.16 -33.92 -2.37
C THR A 21 -28.74 -34.15 -1.88
N SER A 22 -27.80 -34.43 -2.79
CA SER A 22 -26.43 -34.82 -2.43
C SER A 22 -25.47 -33.63 -2.26
N GLY A 23 -25.81 -32.45 -2.77
CA GLY A 23 -24.95 -31.27 -2.83
C GLY A 23 -23.72 -31.45 -3.73
N ILE A 24 -23.03 -30.35 -4.03
CA ILE A 24 -21.80 -30.33 -4.85
C ILE A 24 -20.57 -29.90 -4.04
N GLY A 25 -19.40 -30.45 -4.37
CA GLY A 25 -18.13 -30.07 -3.76
C GLY A 25 -17.82 -30.75 -2.42
N GLU A 26 -16.76 -30.29 -1.77
CA GLU A 26 -16.10 -31.05 -0.70
C GLU A 26 -16.67 -30.77 0.71
N ARG A 27 -17.12 -29.54 0.98
CA ARG A 27 -17.55 -29.08 2.32
C ARG A 27 -19.05 -29.16 2.57
N ARG A 28 -19.69 -30.23 2.11
CA ARG A 28 -21.16 -30.40 2.15
C ARG A 28 -21.73 -30.48 3.57
N ALA A 29 -21.02 -31.16 4.48
CA ALA A 29 -21.41 -31.31 5.88
C ALA A 29 -21.48 -29.98 6.65
N GLU A 30 -20.78 -28.95 6.17
CA GLU A 30 -20.75 -27.60 6.76
C GLU A 30 -21.81 -26.67 6.14
N GLY A 31 -22.65 -27.19 5.23
CA GLY A 31 -23.71 -26.43 4.57
C GLY A 31 -23.31 -25.75 3.25
N PHE A 32 -22.09 -25.95 2.76
CA PHE A 32 -21.67 -25.48 1.44
C PHE A 32 -22.14 -26.42 0.32
N GLY A 33 -22.20 -25.90 -0.91
CA GLY A 33 -22.50 -26.75 -2.08
C GLY A 33 -23.97 -27.11 -2.26
N ARG A 34 -24.87 -26.44 -1.55
CA ARG A 34 -26.31 -26.58 -1.75
C ARG A 34 -26.69 -25.97 -3.08
N ILE A 35 -27.42 -26.72 -3.87
CA ILE A 35 -28.03 -26.24 -5.10
C ILE A 35 -29.54 -26.29 -4.96
N ALA A 36 -30.22 -25.56 -5.83
CA ALA A 36 -31.67 -25.57 -5.92
C ALA A 36 -32.04 -25.61 -7.39
N VAL A 37 -32.94 -26.52 -7.76
CA VAL A 37 -33.37 -26.69 -9.15
C VAL A 37 -34.75 -26.05 -9.31
N ASN A 38 -34.92 -25.22 -10.33
CA ASN A 38 -36.20 -24.53 -10.59
C ASN A 38 -36.80 -23.86 -9.34
N TRP A 39 -35.94 -23.26 -8.51
CA TRP A 39 -36.35 -22.61 -7.25
C TRP A 39 -37.39 -21.50 -7.46
N HIS A 40 -37.41 -20.91 -8.66
CA HIS A 40 -38.40 -19.94 -9.06
C HIS A 40 -39.73 -20.67 -9.33
N ARG A 41 -40.81 -20.23 -8.68
CA ARG A 41 -42.16 -20.82 -8.82
C ARG A 41 -42.92 -20.31 -10.07
N ALA A 42 -42.33 -19.40 -10.82
CA ALA A 42 -42.94 -18.84 -12.03
C ALA A 42 -42.57 -19.72 -13.23
N ALA A 43 -43.55 -20.03 -14.09
CA ALA A 43 -43.33 -20.83 -15.30
C ALA A 43 -42.42 -20.12 -16.33
N GLU A 44 -42.37 -18.79 -16.26
CA GLU A 44 -41.58 -17.95 -17.16
C GLU A 44 -40.87 -16.86 -16.34
N ILE A 45 -39.65 -16.52 -16.74
CA ILE A 45 -38.90 -15.38 -16.21
C ILE A 45 -38.67 -14.42 -17.35
N THR A 46 -39.19 -13.20 -17.23
CA THR A 46 -38.87 -12.13 -18.16
C THR A 46 -37.50 -11.57 -17.80
N PRO A 47 -36.49 -11.61 -18.70
CA PRO A 47 -35.23 -10.95 -18.45
C PRO A 47 -35.48 -9.45 -18.35
N VAL A 48 -35.27 -8.88 -17.17
CA VAL A 48 -35.25 -7.44 -16.99
C VAL A 48 -33.83 -6.99 -17.30
N GLU A 49 -33.68 -5.98 -18.16
CA GLU A 49 -32.38 -5.33 -18.32
C GLU A 49 -31.89 -4.93 -16.94
N LYS A 50 -30.67 -5.36 -16.61
CA LYS A 50 -30.01 -4.91 -15.39
C LYS A 50 -30.00 -3.38 -15.45
N PRO A 51 -30.65 -2.68 -14.51
CA PRO A 51 -30.66 -1.23 -14.55
C PRO A 51 -29.20 -0.77 -14.64
N ALA A 52 -28.93 0.11 -15.60
CA ALA A 52 -27.61 0.70 -15.74
C ALA A 52 -27.19 1.20 -14.35
N PRO A 53 -26.00 0.83 -13.86
CA PRO A 53 -25.58 1.24 -12.53
C PRO A 53 -25.66 2.77 -12.47
N SER A 54 -26.63 3.29 -11.72
CA SER A 54 -26.76 4.71 -11.52
C SER A 54 -25.55 5.14 -10.70
N LYS A 55 -24.84 6.17 -11.18
CA LYS A 55 -23.83 6.81 -10.34
C LYS A 55 -24.57 7.32 -9.11
N PRO A 56 -24.18 6.91 -7.89
CA PRO A 56 -24.81 7.45 -6.69
C PRO A 56 -24.69 8.97 -6.72
N LEU A 57 -25.77 9.65 -6.36
CA LEU A 57 -25.77 11.10 -6.25
C LEU A 57 -24.67 11.53 -5.28
N PRO A 58 -23.97 12.64 -5.55
CA PRO A 58 -22.98 13.16 -4.62
C PRO A 58 -23.68 13.46 -3.29
N PHE A 59 -23.26 12.76 -2.23
CA PHE A 59 -23.77 12.94 -0.87
C PHE A 59 -22.72 13.66 -0.04
N THR A 60 -23.10 14.81 0.51
CA THR A 60 -22.27 15.58 1.44
C THR A 60 -22.64 15.17 2.87
N LEU A 61 -21.64 14.79 3.65
CA LEU A 61 -21.83 14.46 5.06
C LEU A 61 -22.29 15.72 5.82
N GLN A 62 -23.40 15.62 6.55
CA GLN A 62 -24.00 16.77 7.24
C GLN A 62 -23.76 16.80 8.75
N SER A 63 -23.44 15.66 9.38
CA SER A 63 -23.16 15.61 10.83
C SER A 63 -21.66 15.64 11.11
N ASP A 64 -21.27 16.42 12.13
CA ASP A 64 -19.88 16.59 12.56
C ASP A 64 -19.20 15.26 12.89
N ASP A 65 -19.92 14.33 13.51
CA ASP A 65 -19.41 12.99 13.81
C ASP A 65 -19.11 12.19 12.55
N SER A 66 -19.97 12.27 11.54
CA SER A 66 -19.72 11.61 10.25
C SER A 66 -18.54 12.23 9.52
N VAL A 67 -18.39 13.55 9.59
CA VAL A 67 -17.25 14.29 9.01
C VAL A 67 -15.95 13.86 9.67
N ARG A 68 -15.89 13.83 11.00
CA ARG A 68 -14.71 13.39 11.76
C ARG A 68 -14.35 11.93 11.49
N LEU A 69 -15.36 11.06 11.41
CA LEU A 69 -15.13 9.65 11.06
C LEU A 69 -14.58 9.52 9.65
N ALA A 70 -15.16 10.24 8.69
CA ALA A 70 -14.72 10.21 7.30
C ALA A 70 -13.30 10.79 7.13
N GLN A 71 -12.93 11.86 7.86
CA GLN A 71 -11.54 12.36 7.92
C GLN A 71 -10.56 11.26 8.35
N ARG A 72 -10.85 10.57 9.46
CA ARG A 72 -10.01 9.46 9.94
C ARG A 72 -9.92 8.32 8.91
N MET A 73 -11.02 8.02 8.22
CA MET A 73 -11.06 6.99 7.19
C MET A 73 -10.19 7.36 5.99
N VAL A 74 -10.30 8.58 5.46
CA VAL A 74 -9.50 9.00 4.30
C VAL A 74 -8.02 9.10 4.64
N GLU A 75 -7.66 9.56 5.85
CA GLU A 75 -6.29 9.53 6.35
C GLU A 75 -5.74 8.10 6.44
N ARG A 76 -6.52 7.17 6.99
CA ARG A 76 -6.14 5.75 7.06
C ARG A 76 -5.95 5.15 5.67
N MET A 77 -6.86 5.42 4.75
CA MET A 77 -6.76 4.96 3.36
C MET A 77 -5.51 5.50 2.67
N LEU A 78 -5.20 6.79 2.88
CA LEU A 78 -3.98 7.40 2.37
C LEU A 78 -2.74 6.71 2.94
N ARG A 79 -2.66 6.57 4.26
CA ARG A 79 -1.51 5.93 4.93
C ARG A 79 -1.32 4.49 4.45
N GLN A 80 -2.39 3.71 4.29
CA GLN A 80 -2.31 2.35 3.74
C GLN A 80 -1.75 2.33 2.31
N LYS A 81 -2.16 3.28 1.45
CA LYS A 81 -1.62 3.42 0.09
C LYS A 81 -0.12 3.76 0.12
N LEU A 82 0.26 4.70 0.97
CA LEU A 82 1.64 5.14 1.13
C LEU A 82 2.53 4.03 1.72
N ASP A 83 2.05 3.26 2.68
CA ASP A 83 2.77 2.12 3.27
C ASP A 83 3.08 1.04 2.22
N ARG A 84 2.11 0.72 1.34
CA ARG A 84 2.34 -0.20 0.22
C ARG A 84 3.37 0.34 -0.77
N ALA A 85 3.26 1.62 -1.11
CA ALA A 85 4.21 2.29 -2.01
C ALA A 85 5.63 2.33 -1.41
N LEU A 86 5.73 2.57 -0.11
CA LEU A 86 6.97 2.54 0.66
C LEU A 86 7.64 1.17 0.60
N ILE A 87 6.89 0.09 0.86
CA ILE A 87 7.42 -1.28 0.75
C ILE A 87 7.96 -1.54 -0.66
N ALA A 88 7.19 -1.16 -1.69
CA ALA A 88 7.63 -1.32 -3.07
C ALA A 88 8.91 -0.52 -3.39
N ALA A 89 9.01 0.73 -2.91
CA ALA A 89 10.20 1.56 -3.08
C ALA A 89 11.44 0.99 -2.37
N VAL A 90 11.28 0.47 -1.15
CA VAL A 90 12.34 -0.21 -0.40
C VAL A 90 12.81 -1.47 -1.13
N ASN A 91 11.87 -2.25 -1.68
CA ASN A 91 12.20 -3.47 -2.44
C ASN A 91 13.01 -3.15 -3.70
N ARG A 92 12.68 -2.08 -4.42
CA ARG A 92 13.43 -1.60 -5.60
C ARG A 92 14.79 -1.01 -5.26
N SER A 93 15.00 -0.56 -4.02
CA SER A 93 16.24 0.08 -3.60
C SER A 93 17.27 -0.98 -3.20
N LYS A 94 18.48 -0.90 -3.74
CA LYS A 94 19.64 -1.70 -3.32
C LYS A 94 20.79 -0.76 -2.99
N ILE A 95 21.59 -1.09 -1.97
CA ILE A 95 22.85 -0.39 -1.68
C ILE A 95 24.00 -1.29 -2.11
N GLN A 96 24.81 -0.82 -3.06
CA GLN A 96 26.05 -1.46 -3.47
C GLN A 96 27.20 -0.93 -2.60
N ASN A 97 28.12 -1.81 -2.20
CA ASN A 97 29.24 -1.48 -1.30
C ASN A 97 28.78 -0.73 -0.04
N PRO A 98 27.85 -1.30 0.75
CA PRO A 98 27.26 -0.60 1.88
C PRO A 98 28.33 -0.18 2.91
N PRO A 99 28.14 0.96 3.61
CA PRO A 99 28.94 1.29 4.78
C PRO A 99 28.85 0.20 5.85
N SER A 100 29.74 0.24 6.84
CA SER A 100 29.70 -0.76 7.92
C SER A 100 28.36 -0.74 8.67
N ASN A 101 27.97 -1.90 9.22
CA ASN A 101 26.72 -2.03 9.99
C ASN A 101 26.60 -1.01 11.12
N ALA A 102 27.72 -0.64 11.77
CA ALA A 102 27.75 0.42 12.77
C ALA A 102 27.43 1.80 12.19
N GLN A 103 27.92 2.14 10.99
CA GLN A 103 27.58 3.40 10.32
C GLN A 103 26.14 3.46 9.86
N LEU A 104 25.63 2.37 9.29
CA LEU A 104 24.23 2.25 8.92
C LEU A 104 23.31 2.41 10.15
N SER A 105 23.64 1.75 11.27
CA SER A 105 22.88 1.87 12.53
C SER A 105 22.87 3.29 13.05
N ARG A 106 24.03 3.98 13.01
CA ARG A 106 24.12 5.39 13.40
C ARG A 106 23.24 6.28 12.54
N MET A 107 23.29 6.12 11.21
CA MET A 107 22.45 6.89 10.31
C MET A 107 20.96 6.65 10.53
N ARG A 108 20.55 5.40 10.83
CA ARG A 108 19.15 5.07 11.18
C ARG A 108 18.69 5.76 12.47
N ILE A 109 19.57 5.90 13.47
CA ILE A 109 19.26 6.68 14.67
C ILE A 109 19.07 8.16 14.34
N VAL A 110 19.94 8.71 13.47
CA VAL A 110 19.85 10.12 13.01
C VAL A 110 18.56 10.36 12.24
N ALA A 111 18.15 9.46 11.34
CA ALA A 111 16.90 9.56 10.61
C ALA A 111 15.68 9.56 11.57
N ARG A 112 15.67 8.67 12.56
CA ARG A 112 14.61 8.65 13.59
C ARG A 112 14.60 9.93 14.44
N ARG A 113 15.76 10.50 14.75
CA ARG A 113 15.86 11.80 15.43
C ARG A 113 15.26 12.92 14.57
N ALA A 114 15.53 12.95 13.27
CA ALA A 114 14.95 13.92 12.35
C ALA A 114 13.42 13.92 12.40
N LEU A 115 12.80 12.73 12.44
CA LEU A 115 11.35 12.61 12.61
C LEU A 115 10.87 13.13 13.97
N SER A 116 11.53 12.75 15.07
CA SER A 116 11.14 13.20 16.42
C SER A 116 11.27 14.72 16.62
N GLN A 117 12.19 15.36 15.88
CA GLN A 117 12.45 16.80 15.95
C GLN A 117 11.70 17.59 14.87
N ASN A 118 10.97 16.89 13.98
CA ASN A 118 10.37 17.45 12.78
C ASN A 118 11.37 18.29 11.95
N ASP A 119 12.63 17.83 11.87
CA ASP A 119 13.73 18.56 11.22
C ASP A 119 14.61 17.61 10.39
N ALA A 120 14.45 17.65 9.06
CA ALA A 120 15.26 16.87 8.12
C ALA A 120 16.74 17.28 8.10
N GLN A 121 17.07 18.53 8.46
CA GLN A 121 18.43 19.06 8.42
C GLN A 121 19.36 18.36 9.41
N VAL A 122 18.80 17.66 10.41
CA VAL A 122 19.55 16.77 11.31
C VAL A 122 20.38 15.75 10.53
N ILE A 123 19.86 15.23 9.41
CA ILE A 123 20.56 14.26 8.55
C ILE A 123 21.76 14.92 7.87
N ILE A 124 21.55 16.10 7.28
CA ILE A 124 22.57 16.87 6.56
C ILE A 124 23.72 17.25 7.50
N ARG A 125 23.37 17.84 8.66
CA ARG A 125 24.36 18.20 9.70
C ARG A 125 25.18 16.98 10.17
N HIS A 126 24.56 15.80 10.21
CA HIS A 126 25.28 14.58 10.56
C HIS A 126 26.27 14.16 9.47
N LEU A 127 25.86 14.18 8.20
CA LEU A 127 26.73 13.89 7.04
C LEU A 127 27.94 14.83 7.01
N ASP A 128 27.72 16.14 7.23
CA ASP A 128 28.79 17.14 7.22
C ASP A 128 29.82 16.93 8.34
N ARG A 129 29.37 16.46 9.50
CA ARG A 129 30.22 16.23 10.69
C ARG A 129 30.88 14.84 10.71
N MET A 130 30.67 14.00 9.70
CA MET A 130 31.32 12.70 9.64
C MET A 130 32.84 12.83 9.52
N LYS A 131 33.57 12.00 10.27
CA LYS A 131 35.01 11.81 10.06
C LYS A 131 35.27 11.26 8.66
N LYS A 132 36.43 11.59 8.08
CA LYS A 132 36.83 11.19 6.72
C LYS A 132 36.55 9.71 6.41
N ALA A 133 37.02 8.78 7.25
CA ALA A 133 36.82 7.35 7.04
C ALA A 133 35.33 6.93 6.98
N ALA A 134 34.45 7.58 7.73
CA ALA A 134 33.01 7.33 7.66
C ALA A 134 32.42 7.93 6.37
N ARG A 135 32.76 9.19 6.08
CA ARG A 135 32.33 9.88 4.86
C ARG A 135 32.71 9.08 3.60
N ASP A 136 33.94 8.61 3.53
CA ASP A 136 34.45 7.81 2.41
C ASP A 136 33.67 6.49 2.23
N GLN A 137 33.07 5.92 3.29
CA GLN A 137 32.19 4.76 3.17
C GLN A 137 30.86 5.11 2.51
N PHE A 138 30.20 6.20 2.94
CA PHE A 138 28.96 6.66 2.32
C PHE A 138 29.16 7.13 0.87
N GLN A 139 30.31 7.72 0.57
CA GLN A 139 30.68 8.20 -0.76
C GLN A 139 30.97 7.09 -1.77
N ARG A 140 31.47 5.94 -1.30
CA ARG A 140 31.70 4.75 -2.12
C ARG A 140 30.45 3.90 -2.29
N ALA A 141 29.56 3.94 -1.30
CA ALA A 141 28.28 3.25 -1.36
C ALA A 141 27.37 3.89 -2.41
N LYS A 142 26.63 3.08 -3.16
CA LYS A 142 25.71 3.56 -4.21
C LYS A 142 24.31 3.02 -4.02
N VAL A 143 23.30 3.85 -4.26
CA VAL A 143 21.87 3.51 -4.11
C VAL A 143 21.23 3.24 -5.47
N GLY A 144 20.31 2.28 -5.50
CA GLY A 144 19.62 1.82 -6.71
C GLY A 144 20.54 0.94 -7.56
N ASN A 145 20.46 1.11 -8.88
CA ASN A 145 21.31 0.37 -9.83
C ASN A 145 22.74 0.92 -9.93
N GLY A 146 23.22 1.65 -8.92
CA GLY A 146 24.58 2.22 -8.92
C GLY A 146 24.68 3.63 -9.50
N ASN A 147 23.57 4.37 -9.58
CA ASN A 147 23.52 5.68 -10.22
C ASN A 147 23.77 6.86 -9.27
N GLU A 148 23.54 6.70 -7.97
CA GLU A 148 23.61 7.80 -6.99
C GLU A 148 24.44 7.38 -5.78
N ARG A 149 25.35 8.23 -5.31
CA ARG A 149 26.14 7.96 -4.08
C ARG A 149 25.24 8.06 -2.86
N LEU A 150 25.50 7.26 -1.83
CA LEU A 150 24.59 7.19 -0.68
C LEU A 150 24.54 8.51 0.11
N ASP A 151 25.65 9.24 0.22
CA ASP A 151 25.65 10.56 0.87
C ASP A 151 24.82 11.59 0.10
N ASP A 152 25.01 11.66 -1.22
CA ASP A 152 24.24 12.53 -2.11
C ASP A 152 22.74 12.15 -2.09
N TRP A 153 22.44 10.84 -2.10
CA TRP A 153 21.07 10.33 -2.01
C TRP A 153 20.40 10.76 -0.70
N LEU A 154 21.06 10.57 0.44
CA LEU A 154 20.56 10.97 1.75
C LEU A 154 20.35 12.49 1.84
N ARG A 155 21.30 13.27 1.34
CA ARG A 155 21.24 14.74 1.31
C ARG A 155 20.05 15.23 0.49
N ALA A 156 19.90 14.77 -0.75
CA ALA A 156 18.82 15.19 -1.64
C ALA A 156 17.42 14.95 -1.03
N ARG A 157 17.25 13.83 -0.30
CA ARG A 157 15.96 13.52 0.36
C ARG A 157 15.73 14.37 1.61
N ALA A 158 16.79 14.76 2.31
CA ALA A 158 16.69 15.66 3.46
C ALA A 158 16.47 17.13 3.04
N GLU A 159 17.01 17.55 1.89
CA GLU A 159 16.83 18.90 1.33
C GLU A 159 15.43 19.09 0.74
N ASN A 160 14.87 18.04 0.13
CA ASN A 160 13.53 18.08 -0.47
C ASN A 160 12.68 16.89 -0.03
N VAL A 161 12.06 17.01 1.15
CA VAL A 161 11.15 15.98 1.69
C VAL A 161 9.91 15.78 0.84
N GLN A 162 9.44 16.80 0.11
CA GLN A 162 8.28 16.70 -0.79
C GLN A 162 8.58 15.84 -2.03
N GLY A 163 9.86 15.68 -2.38
CA GLY A 163 10.30 14.79 -3.45
C GLY A 163 9.97 13.30 -3.20
N ILE A 164 9.59 12.92 -1.97
CA ILE A 164 9.25 11.55 -1.61
C ILE A 164 8.12 10.96 -2.45
N TRP A 165 7.14 11.77 -2.87
CA TRP A 165 5.98 11.27 -3.63
C TRP A 165 6.38 10.71 -4.99
N ASN A 166 7.38 11.33 -5.63
CA ASN A 166 7.94 10.84 -6.89
C ASN A 166 8.68 9.51 -6.69
N LEU A 167 9.44 9.37 -5.60
CA LEU A 167 10.17 8.13 -5.28
C LEU A 167 9.22 6.96 -4.94
N LEU A 168 8.13 7.27 -4.24
CA LEU A 168 7.08 6.32 -3.95
C LEU A 168 6.20 6.02 -5.17
N GLN A 169 6.34 6.79 -6.27
CA GLN A 169 5.50 6.73 -7.47
C GLN A 169 4.01 6.92 -7.13
N VAL A 170 3.73 7.87 -6.22
CA VAL A 170 2.38 8.16 -5.75
C VAL A 170 1.87 9.42 -6.45
N ASN A 171 0.80 9.27 -7.22
CA ASN A 171 0.11 10.41 -7.81
C ASN A 171 -0.77 11.11 -6.75
N GLN A 172 -0.39 12.34 -6.39
CA GLN A 172 -1.13 13.16 -5.43
C GLN A 172 -2.52 13.58 -5.91
N ASN A 173 -2.83 13.45 -7.21
CA ASN A 173 -4.18 13.71 -7.75
C ASN A 173 -5.13 12.53 -7.52
N GLN A 174 -4.60 11.33 -7.24
CA GLN A 174 -5.39 10.13 -6.96
C GLN A 174 -5.57 9.94 -5.45
N ARG A 175 -6.20 10.92 -4.81
CA ARG A 175 -6.49 10.92 -3.36
C ARG A 175 -7.72 10.05 -3.07
N PRO A 176 -7.74 9.30 -1.96
CA PRO A 176 -8.98 8.70 -1.50
C PRO A 176 -9.97 9.81 -1.15
N VAL A 177 -11.23 9.64 -1.54
CA VAL A 177 -12.32 10.57 -1.26
C VAL A 177 -13.45 9.81 -0.59
N LEU A 178 -14.00 10.35 0.49
CA LEU A 178 -15.17 9.80 1.17
C LEU A 178 -16.10 10.93 1.58
N GLY A 179 -17.33 10.94 1.06
CA GLY A 179 -18.32 11.99 1.38
C GLY A 179 -17.84 13.41 1.07
N GLY A 180 -17.02 13.58 0.02
CA GLY A 180 -16.41 14.87 -0.35
C GLY A 180 -15.12 15.23 0.42
N ILE A 181 -14.75 14.46 1.45
CA ILE A 181 -13.56 14.71 2.27
C ILE A 181 -12.32 14.11 1.60
N GLN A 182 -11.21 14.85 1.65
CA GLN A 182 -9.92 14.43 1.11
C GLN A 182 -8.83 14.60 2.18
N PRO A 183 -7.77 13.77 2.15
CA PRO A 183 -6.64 13.93 3.05
C PRO A 183 -5.71 15.06 2.56
N GLU A 184 -4.97 15.63 3.50
CA GLU A 184 -3.97 16.67 3.24
C GLU A 184 -2.57 16.08 3.00
N TRP A 185 -1.81 16.71 2.11
CA TRP A 185 -0.40 16.40 1.86
C TRP A 185 0.48 17.38 2.62
N THR A 186 0.67 17.11 3.91
CA THR A 186 1.45 18.00 4.77
C THR A 186 2.94 17.76 4.64
N GLU A 187 3.75 18.76 4.98
CA GLU A 187 5.21 18.62 5.04
C GLU A 187 5.63 17.61 6.13
N THR A 188 4.92 17.56 7.26
CA THR A 188 5.14 16.55 8.30
C THR A 188 4.93 15.13 7.78
N LEU A 189 3.89 14.91 6.95
CA LEU A 189 3.67 13.62 6.31
C LEU A 189 4.79 13.28 5.33
N ALA A 190 5.26 14.27 4.56
CA ALA A 190 6.38 14.10 3.63
C ALA A 190 7.67 13.73 4.38
N LEU A 191 7.97 14.41 5.49
CA LEU A 191 9.09 14.09 6.37
C LEU A 191 8.97 12.68 6.95
N GLU A 192 7.79 12.31 7.46
CA GLU A 192 7.52 10.98 8.02
C GLU A 192 7.88 9.88 7.01
N TYR A 193 7.35 9.97 5.79
CA TYR A 193 7.59 8.96 4.76
C TYR A 193 9.01 9.02 4.19
N THR A 194 9.64 10.18 4.16
CA THR A 194 11.06 10.32 3.83
C THR A 194 11.91 9.56 4.83
N VAL A 195 11.77 9.84 6.13
CA VAL A 195 12.53 9.17 7.19
C VAL A 195 12.26 7.66 7.19
N ARG A 196 11.01 7.23 7.03
CA ARG A 196 10.67 5.80 6.97
C ARG A 196 11.31 5.12 5.76
N LEU A 197 11.40 5.78 4.60
CA LEU A 197 12.14 5.24 3.45
C LEU A 197 13.62 5.10 3.78
N LEU A 198 14.26 6.16 4.30
CA LEU A 198 15.68 6.13 4.66
C LEU A 198 15.98 5.01 5.65
N ASP A 199 15.24 4.91 6.76
CA ASP A 199 15.45 3.89 7.78
C ASP A 199 15.33 2.48 7.22
N ARG A 200 14.31 2.22 6.39
CA ARG A 200 14.06 0.88 5.82
C ARG A 200 15.08 0.48 4.76
N VAL A 201 15.53 1.41 3.91
CA VAL A 201 16.58 1.15 2.93
C VAL A 201 17.91 0.84 3.63
N LEU A 202 18.26 1.61 4.66
CA LEU A 202 19.47 1.35 5.46
C LEU A 202 19.35 0.03 6.24
N GLN A 203 18.18 -0.27 6.81
CA GLN A 203 17.93 -1.54 7.50
C GLN A 203 18.06 -2.74 6.55
N LYS A 204 17.56 -2.61 5.32
CA LYS A 204 17.68 -3.66 4.29
C LYS A 204 19.16 -3.94 3.99
N ALA A 205 19.94 -2.89 3.74
CA ALA A 205 21.38 -3.03 3.49
C ALA A 205 22.14 -3.70 4.64
N GLN A 206 21.78 -3.41 5.91
CA GLN A 206 22.37 -4.09 7.07
C GLN A 206 22.10 -5.60 7.09
N LYS A 207 20.89 -6.01 6.70
CA LYS A 207 20.51 -7.42 6.68
C LYS A 207 21.20 -8.16 5.54
N GLU A 208 21.25 -7.56 4.36
CA GLU A 208 21.91 -8.14 3.18
C GLU A 208 23.41 -8.33 3.43
N ALA A 209 24.09 -7.34 4.02
CA ALA A 209 25.52 -7.43 4.34
C ALA A 209 25.87 -8.43 5.47
N THR A 210 24.87 -8.92 6.22
CA THR A 210 25.08 -9.96 7.24
C THR A 210 24.93 -11.37 6.67
N ASN A 211 24.26 -11.49 5.52
CA ASN A 211 23.97 -12.77 4.86
C ASN A 211 24.96 -13.10 3.73
N GLU A 212 25.93 -12.22 3.47
CA GLU A 212 27.09 -12.44 2.59
C GLU A 212 28.32 -12.76 3.45
#